data_AF-A0A9X1YW33-F1
#
_entry.id   AF-A0A9X1YW33-F1
#
_cell.length_a   1.000
_cell.length_b   1.000
_cell.length_c   1.000
_cell.angle_alpha   90.00
_cell.angle_beta   90.00
_cell.angle_gamma   90.00
#
_symmetry.space_group_name_H-M   'P 1'
#
loop_
_entity.id
_entity.type
_entity.pdbx_description
1 polymer ?
#
loop_
_entity_poly.entity_id
_entity_poly.type
_entity_poly.pdbx_seq_one_letter_code
_entity_poly.pdbx_strand_id
1 'polypeptide(L)'
;MKSVLALLSLLALPVMAAEPTLYGRYEYIQLPEIGETLKAKMDTGALTASLSAKDIETFTRDGEDWVRFRLATKGADNKVYEHKVARISKIKSRADEDEDSEEPQAAKRPVVDLEMCLGNVKRTVEVNLTDRSGFNYPLLIGAKALREFGAAVNPARRYTADKPDC
;
A
#
# COMPACT_ATOMS: atom_id res chain seq x y z
N MET A 1 12.66 -13.13 -67.54
CA MET A 1 13.84 -13.27 -66.65
C MET A 1 14.25 -11.89 -66.13
N LYS A 2 14.11 -11.68 -64.81
CA LYS A 2 14.98 -10.90 -63.90
C LYS A 2 14.16 -10.29 -62.75
N SER A 3 14.00 -11.15 -61.74
CA SER A 3 14.12 -10.90 -60.30
C SER A 3 13.61 -9.58 -59.72
N VAL A 4 12.46 -9.70 -59.04
CA VAL A 4 12.26 -9.42 -57.61
C VAL A 4 13.49 -8.88 -56.87
N LEU A 5 13.35 -7.74 -56.20
CA LEU A 5 13.70 -7.60 -54.79
C LEU A 5 12.94 -6.40 -54.20
N ALA A 6 11.80 -6.70 -53.58
CA ALA A 6 11.13 -5.76 -52.68
C ALA A 6 12.04 -5.56 -51.47
N LEU A 7 12.59 -4.36 -51.32
CA LEU A 7 13.39 -3.97 -50.16
C LEU A 7 12.43 -3.72 -48.98
N LEU A 8 11.97 -4.79 -48.32
CA LEU A 8 11.38 -4.68 -46.99
C LEU A 8 12.52 -4.34 -46.02
N SER A 9 12.80 -3.06 -45.84
CA SER A 9 13.57 -2.60 -44.69
C SER A 9 12.76 -2.94 -43.43
N LEU A 10 13.17 -4.00 -42.71
CA LEU A 10 12.72 -4.26 -41.35
C LEU A 10 13.08 -3.03 -40.50
N LEU A 11 12.12 -2.14 -40.27
CA LEU A 11 12.16 -1.22 -39.14
C LEU A 11 11.97 -2.06 -37.88
N ALA A 12 13.08 -2.52 -37.29
CA ALA A 12 13.08 -3.00 -35.93
C ALA A 12 12.79 -1.81 -35.01
N LEU A 13 11.51 -1.53 -34.77
CA LEU A 13 11.11 -0.60 -33.73
C LEU A 13 11.51 -1.23 -32.39
N PRO A 14 12.33 -0.57 -31.56
CA PRO A 14 12.59 -1.08 -30.24
C PRO A 14 11.25 -1.14 -29.50
N VAL A 15 10.86 -2.34 -29.07
CA VAL A 15 9.83 -2.50 -28.06
C VAL A 15 10.41 -1.88 -26.80
N MET A 16 10.06 -0.62 -26.54
CA MET A 16 10.31 0.01 -25.25
C MET A 16 9.41 -0.70 -24.25
N ALA A 17 10.00 -1.59 -23.44
CA ALA A 17 9.31 -2.11 -22.28
C ALA A 17 8.92 -0.92 -21.39
N ALA A 18 7.70 -0.92 -20.86
CA ALA A 18 7.27 0.12 -19.93
C ALA A 18 8.15 0.02 -18.67
N GLU A 19 9.07 0.96 -18.49
CA GLU A 19 9.89 1.03 -17.29
C GLU A 19 9.02 1.46 -16.10
N PRO A 20 9.28 0.92 -14.89
CA PRO A 20 8.56 1.34 -13.71
C PRO A 20 8.80 2.83 -13.45
N THR A 21 7.77 3.52 -12.96
CA THR A 21 7.92 4.91 -12.53
C THR A 21 8.84 4.95 -11.31
N LEU A 22 9.90 5.75 -11.39
CA LEU A 22 10.88 5.87 -10.32
C LEU A 22 10.42 6.88 -9.27
N TYR A 23 10.02 6.38 -8.10
CA TYR A 23 9.63 7.19 -6.94
C TYR A 23 10.76 7.34 -5.92
N GLY A 24 10.65 8.34 -5.05
CA GLY A 24 11.51 8.47 -3.88
C GLY A 24 11.22 7.44 -2.78
N ARG A 25 12.07 7.43 -1.75
CA ARG A 25 11.86 6.61 -0.54
C ARG A 25 10.59 6.98 0.22
N TYR A 26 10.18 8.24 0.11
CA TYR A 26 9.01 8.78 0.76
C TYR A 26 8.20 9.55 -0.26
N GLU A 27 6.89 9.38 -0.24
CA GLU A 27 5.96 10.03 -1.16
C GLU A 27 4.75 10.57 -0.41
N TYR A 28 4.02 11.48 -1.05
CA TYR A 28 2.67 11.85 -0.61
C TYR A 28 1.67 10.93 -1.31
N ILE A 29 0.78 10.33 -0.53
CA ILE A 29 -0.30 9.48 -1.06
C ILE A 29 -1.61 9.98 -0.47
N GLN A 30 -2.56 10.26 -1.35
CA GLN A 30 -3.92 10.59 -0.95
C GLN A 30 -4.74 9.31 -0.79
N LEU A 31 -5.57 9.29 0.26
CA LEU A 31 -6.54 8.24 0.54
C LEU A 31 -7.94 8.86 0.36
N PRO A 32 -8.55 8.77 -0.83
CA PRO A 32 -9.79 9.49 -1.15
C PRO A 32 -10.95 9.16 -0.21
N GLU A 33 -11.09 7.89 0.16
CA GLU A 33 -12.14 7.41 1.07
C GLU A 33 -12.00 7.97 2.50
N ILE A 34 -10.77 8.31 2.89
CA ILE A 34 -10.46 8.88 4.20
C ILE A 34 -10.51 10.41 4.14
N GLY A 35 -10.19 10.99 2.96
CA GLY A 35 -10.10 12.44 2.74
C GLY A 35 -8.76 13.04 3.17
N GLU A 36 -7.71 12.22 3.28
CA GLU A 36 -6.41 12.62 3.85
C GLU A 36 -5.26 12.37 2.88
N THR A 37 -4.24 13.25 2.90
CA THR A 37 -2.97 13.03 2.21
C THR A 37 -1.88 12.73 3.23
N LEU A 38 -1.34 11.51 3.16
CA LEU A 38 -0.38 11.00 4.13
C LEU A 38 1.02 10.92 3.54
N LYS A 39 2.02 11.16 4.40
CA LYS A 39 3.41 10.80 4.08
C LYS A 39 3.56 9.29 4.16
N ALA A 40 3.98 8.69 3.07
CA ALA A 40 4.18 7.27 2.95
C ALA A 40 5.66 6.92 2.88
N LYS A 41 6.06 5.81 3.48
CA LYS A 41 7.36 5.17 3.21
C LYS A 41 7.18 4.10 2.13
N MET A 42 7.94 4.20 1.05
CA MET A 42 8.00 3.20 -0.02
C MET A 42 8.97 2.10 0.43
N ASP A 43 8.44 0.95 0.88
CA ASP A 43 9.20 -0.08 1.59
C ASP A 43 9.20 -1.41 0.83
N THR A 44 10.24 -1.62 0.03
CA THR A 44 10.43 -2.89 -0.71
C THR A 44 10.66 -4.09 0.21
N GLY A 45 11.04 -3.88 1.47
CA GLY A 45 11.27 -4.95 2.45
C GLY A 45 10.00 -5.47 3.13
N ALA A 46 8.86 -4.79 2.97
CA ALA A 46 7.57 -5.23 3.47
C ALA A 46 6.72 -5.80 2.34
N LEU A 47 6.01 -6.90 2.55
CA LEU A 47 5.15 -7.47 1.52
C LEU A 47 3.86 -6.66 1.31
N THR A 48 3.20 -6.31 2.41
CA THR A 48 1.87 -5.66 2.44
C THR A 48 1.97 -4.23 2.93
N ALA A 49 1.03 -3.39 2.51
CA ALA A 49 0.94 -2.03 3.02
C ALA A 49 0.42 -2.00 4.46
N SER A 50 0.67 -0.91 5.18
CA SER A 50 0.10 -0.70 6.52
C SER A 50 -0.23 0.76 6.77
N LEU A 51 -1.36 1.01 7.41
CA LEU A 51 -1.81 2.32 7.87
C LEU A 51 -1.79 2.36 9.40
N SER A 52 -1.17 3.41 9.92
CA SER A 52 -1.11 3.71 11.35
C SER A 52 -2.50 4.12 11.84
N ALA A 53 -3.10 3.25 12.65
CA ALA A 53 -4.43 3.42 13.20
C ALA A 53 -4.46 3.05 14.69
N LYS A 54 -5.33 3.73 15.45
CA LYS A 54 -5.59 3.48 16.88
C LYS A 54 -7.07 3.21 17.09
N ASP A 55 -7.44 2.75 18.28
CA ASP A 55 -8.81 2.42 18.65
C ASP A 55 -9.45 1.47 17.61
N ILE A 56 -8.69 0.45 17.19
CA ILE A 56 -9.08 -0.49 16.14
C ILE A 56 -10.03 -1.52 16.74
N GLU A 57 -11.29 -1.49 16.31
CA GLU A 57 -12.34 -2.37 16.80
C GLU A 57 -13.07 -3.03 15.62
N THR A 58 -13.11 -4.36 15.60
CA THR A 58 -13.90 -5.11 14.61
C THR A 58 -15.32 -5.31 15.10
N PHE A 59 -16.31 -5.17 14.21
CA PHE A 59 -17.73 -5.38 14.51
C PHE A 59 -18.45 -5.98 13.30
N THR A 60 -19.64 -6.55 13.52
CA THR A 60 -20.48 -7.08 12.43
C THR A 60 -21.57 -6.08 12.08
N ARG A 61 -21.76 -5.81 10.79
CA ARG A 61 -22.87 -5.00 10.26
C ARG A 61 -23.45 -5.71 9.05
N ASP A 62 -24.76 -5.93 9.07
CA ASP A 62 -25.51 -6.60 7.99
C ASP A 62 -24.94 -7.98 7.61
N GLY A 63 -24.37 -8.70 8.58
CA GLY A 63 -23.77 -10.02 8.39
C GLY A 63 -22.33 -9.99 7.84
N GLU A 64 -21.74 -8.81 7.66
CA GLU A 64 -20.37 -8.65 7.16
C GLU A 64 -19.43 -8.15 8.27
N ASP A 65 -18.14 -8.46 8.14
CA ASP A 65 -17.10 -7.98 9.06
C ASP A 65 -16.68 -6.55 8.69
N TRP A 66 -16.73 -5.67 9.68
CA TRP A 66 -16.33 -4.28 9.59
C TRP A 66 -15.26 -3.97 10.64
N VAL A 67 -14.52 -2.89 10.39
CA VAL A 67 -13.56 -2.33 11.34
C VAL A 67 -13.80 -0.85 11.50
N ARG A 68 -13.80 -0.40 12.75
CA ARG A 68 -13.80 1.00 13.14
C ARG A 68 -12.41 1.35 13.66
N PHE A 69 -11.89 2.52 13.29
CA PHE A 69 -10.57 2.97 13.74
C PHE A 69 -10.44 4.49 13.67
N ARG A 70 -9.40 5.03 14.30
CA ARG A 70 -8.95 6.42 14.13
C ARG A 70 -7.56 6.45 13.56
N LEU A 71 -7.24 7.48 12.79
CA LEU A 71 -5.88 7.65 12.28
C LEU A 71 -4.91 7.98 13.43
N ALA A 72 -3.77 7.29 13.46
CA ALA A 72 -2.69 7.57 14.38
C ALA A 72 -1.61 8.41 13.67
N THR A 73 -1.95 9.66 13.33
CA THR A 73 -1.03 10.65 12.74
C THR A 73 -0.98 11.93 13.60
N LYS A 74 0.10 12.70 13.48
CA LYS A 74 0.22 13.99 14.18
C LYS A 74 -0.70 15.01 13.52
N GLY A 75 -1.70 15.49 14.24
CA GLY A 75 -2.65 16.49 13.76
C GLY A 75 -3.89 15.92 13.06
N ALA A 76 -4.04 14.59 12.97
CA ALA A 76 -5.32 14.01 12.59
C ALA A 76 -6.39 14.43 13.60
N ASP A 77 -7.58 14.73 13.09
CA ASP A 77 -8.76 14.87 13.90
C ASP A 77 -9.08 13.56 14.64
N ASN A 78 -9.87 13.63 15.71
CA ASN A 78 -10.37 12.43 16.38
C ASN A 78 -11.50 11.76 15.59
N LYS A 79 -11.52 11.90 14.26
CA LYS A 79 -12.52 11.32 13.38
C LYS A 79 -12.41 9.81 13.41
N VAL A 80 -13.60 9.21 13.44
CA VAL A 80 -13.79 7.77 13.42
C VAL A 80 -14.06 7.36 11.98
N TYR A 81 -13.30 6.38 11.52
CA TYR A 81 -13.43 5.78 10.20
C TYR A 81 -14.00 4.37 10.37
N GLU A 82 -14.84 3.96 9.43
CA GLU A 82 -15.34 2.59 9.35
C GLU A 82 -15.12 2.05 7.95
N HIS A 83 -14.71 0.80 7.85
CA HIS A 83 -14.47 0.14 6.58
C HIS A 83 -14.79 -1.34 6.66
N LYS A 84 -15.19 -1.94 5.55
CA LYS A 84 -15.36 -3.38 5.44
C LYS A 84 -14.01 -4.08 5.57
N VAL A 85 -13.96 -5.16 6.34
CA VAL A 85 -12.75 -6.00 6.48
C VAL A 85 -12.65 -6.91 5.25
N ALA A 86 -11.54 -6.81 4.53
CA ALA A 86 -11.23 -7.70 3.41
C ALA A 86 -10.79 -9.08 3.91
N ARG A 87 -9.96 -9.11 4.97
CA ARG A 87 -9.56 -10.33 5.70
C ARG A 87 -8.91 -10.00 7.04
N ILE A 88 -8.75 -11.03 7.87
CA ILE A 88 -7.93 -10.96 9.09
C ILE A 88 -6.55 -11.56 8.82
N SER A 89 -5.49 -10.77 9.00
CA SER A 89 -4.11 -11.26 8.96
C SER A 89 -3.70 -11.77 10.33
N LYS A 90 -3.22 -13.01 10.40
CA LYS A 90 -2.58 -13.56 11.62
C LYS A 90 -1.09 -13.25 11.57
N ILE A 91 -0.56 -12.65 12.62
CA ILE A 91 0.89 -12.49 12.77
C ILE A 91 1.36 -13.67 13.60
N LYS A 92 2.02 -14.62 12.94
CA LYS A 92 2.75 -15.65 13.66
C LYS A 92 3.93 -14.98 14.34
N SER A 93 3.98 -15.05 15.67
CA SER A 93 5.19 -14.69 16.39
C SER A 93 6.19 -15.85 16.30
N ARG A 94 7.46 -15.60 16.62
CA ARG A 94 8.46 -16.68 16.74
C ARG A 94 8.26 -17.53 18.00
N ALA A 95 7.44 -17.06 18.95
CA ALA A 95 7.09 -17.82 20.15
C ALA A 95 6.06 -18.92 19.84
N ASP A 96 5.22 -18.70 18.81
CA ASP A 96 4.17 -19.63 18.35
C ASP A 96 4.70 -21.00 17.82
N GLU A 97 6.00 -21.29 17.95
CA GLU A 97 6.64 -22.59 17.65
C GLU A 97 6.72 -23.51 18.88
N ASP A 98 6.48 -23.01 20.10
CA ASP A 98 6.46 -23.78 21.34
C ASP A 98 4.99 -24.06 21.77
N GLU A 99 4.44 -25.21 21.35
CA GLU A 99 3.02 -25.61 21.51
C GLU A 99 2.50 -25.74 22.98
N ASP A 100 3.35 -25.56 23.99
CA ASP A 100 3.08 -25.91 25.40
C ASP A 100 2.94 -24.73 26.37
N SER A 101 2.86 -23.49 25.89
CA SER A 101 2.57 -22.34 26.76
C SER A 101 1.26 -21.65 26.37
N GLU A 102 0.51 -21.15 27.36
CA GLU A 102 -0.68 -20.31 27.15
C GLU A 102 -0.26 -19.00 26.48
N GLU A 103 0.00 -19.05 25.17
CA GLU A 103 0.60 -17.95 24.43
C GLU A 103 -0.39 -16.83 24.11
N PRO A 104 0.08 -15.58 24.06
CA PRO A 104 -0.74 -14.45 23.65
C PRO A 104 -1.17 -14.69 22.19
N GLN A 105 -2.47 -14.87 21.97
CA GLN A 105 -3.06 -15.09 20.65
C GLN A 105 -2.37 -14.22 19.59
N ALA A 106 -1.79 -14.87 18.57
CA ALA A 106 -1.22 -14.24 17.38
C ALA A 106 -1.99 -12.97 17.00
N ALA A 107 -1.33 -11.81 17.05
CA ALA A 107 -1.99 -10.51 16.89
C ALA A 107 -2.76 -10.48 15.56
N LYS A 108 -4.09 -10.48 15.66
CA LYS A 108 -5.00 -10.38 14.51
C LYS A 108 -5.06 -8.94 14.04
N ARG A 109 -4.63 -8.69 12.80
CA ARG A 109 -4.74 -7.36 12.19
C ARG A 109 -5.84 -7.37 11.13
N PRO A 110 -6.87 -6.51 11.24
CA PRO A 110 -7.81 -6.34 10.15
C PRO A 110 -7.10 -5.73 8.94
N VAL A 111 -7.37 -6.34 7.79
CA VAL A 111 -6.92 -5.86 6.48
C VAL A 111 -8.12 -5.26 5.78
N VAL A 112 -7.94 -4.07 5.24
CA VAL A 112 -8.94 -3.34 4.47
C VAL A 112 -8.38 -3.06 3.08
N ASP A 113 -9.23 -3.01 2.07
CA ASP A 113 -8.85 -2.51 0.75
C ASP A 113 -9.08 -1.00 0.74
N LEU A 114 -8.06 -0.22 0.42
CA LEU A 114 -8.17 1.24 0.34
C LEU A 114 -7.74 1.74 -1.03
N GLU A 115 -8.53 2.66 -1.58
CA GLU A 115 -8.11 3.44 -2.73
C GLU A 115 -6.98 4.40 -2.34
N MET A 116 -5.92 4.39 -3.15
CA MET A 116 -4.72 5.19 -2.97
C MET A 116 -4.41 5.94 -4.26
N CYS A 117 -4.06 7.21 -4.12
CA CYS A 117 -3.65 8.08 -5.21
C CYS A 117 -2.21 8.55 -4.99
N LEU A 118 -1.32 8.17 -5.91
CA LEU A 118 0.11 8.49 -5.92
C LEU A 118 0.45 9.21 -7.23
N GLY A 119 0.78 10.50 -7.15
CA GLY A 119 0.85 11.36 -8.33
C GLY A 119 -0.51 11.35 -9.04
N ASN A 120 -0.52 10.91 -10.30
CA ASN A 120 -1.73 10.76 -11.12
C ASN A 120 -2.25 9.31 -11.22
N VAL A 121 -1.66 8.38 -10.47
CA VAL A 121 -2.01 6.96 -10.52
C VAL A 121 -2.86 6.57 -9.32
N LYS A 122 -4.04 6.01 -9.60
CA LYS A 122 -4.99 5.53 -8.59
C LYS A 122 -5.03 3.99 -8.58
N ARG A 123 -4.92 3.38 -7.39
CA ARG A 123 -4.98 1.92 -7.19
C ARG A 123 -5.67 1.57 -5.89
N THR A 124 -6.42 0.47 -5.88
CA THR A 124 -6.93 -0.15 -4.64
C THR A 124 -5.90 -1.13 -4.11
N VAL A 125 -5.57 -1.04 -2.83
CA VAL A 125 -4.47 -1.79 -2.21
C VAL A 125 -4.93 -2.39 -0.88
N GLU A 126 -4.53 -3.63 -0.59
CA GLU A 126 -4.67 -4.24 0.74
C GLU A 126 -3.79 -3.54 1.78
N VAL A 127 -4.39 -3.06 2.87
CA VAL A 127 -3.73 -2.33 3.95
C VAL A 127 -4.00 -2.97 5.29
N ASN A 128 -2.95 -3.32 6.02
CA ASN A 128 -3.09 -3.71 7.42
C ASN A 128 -3.32 -2.47 8.29
N LEU A 129 -4.34 -2.51 9.14
CA LEU A 129 -4.51 -1.53 10.20
C LEU A 129 -3.68 -1.97 11.42
N THR A 130 -2.81 -1.09 11.91
CA THR A 130 -1.95 -1.38 13.06
C THR A 130 -1.58 -0.09 13.77
N ASP A 131 -1.41 -0.15 15.09
CA ASP A 131 -0.85 0.98 15.82
C ASP A 131 0.64 1.11 15.50
N ARG A 132 0.99 2.23 14.87
CA ARG A 132 2.36 2.64 14.55
C ARG A 132 2.60 4.08 14.96
N SER A 133 1.90 4.54 16.00
CA SER A 133 2.00 5.91 16.55
C SER A 133 3.43 6.35 16.89
N GLY A 134 4.32 5.40 17.22
CA GLY A 134 5.74 5.65 17.45
C GLY A 134 6.59 5.90 16.18
N PHE A 135 6.03 5.75 14.98
CA PHE A 135 6.75 5.90 13.71
C PHE A 135 6.48 7.25 13.05
N ASN A 136 7.46 7.75 12.28
CA ASN A 136 7.38 9.05 11.60
C ASN A 136 6.47 9.08 10.37
N TYR A 137 6.15 7.92 9.79
CA TYR A 137 5.38 7.79 8.56
C TYR A 137 4.14 6.94 8.84
N PRO A 138 2.94 7.52 8.80
CA PRO A 138 1.71 6.80 9.15
C PRO A 138 1.31 5.79 8.07
N LEU A 139 1.78 5.95 6.83
CA LEU A 139 1.52 5.02 5.75
C LEU A 139 2.83 4.33 5.31
N LEU A 140 2.76 3.03 5.06
CA LEU A 140 3.85 2.23 4.52
C LEU A 140 3.32 1.46 3.32
N ILE A 141 4.04 1.56 2.20
CA ILE A 141 3.70 0.92 0.92
C ILE A 141 4.63 -0.26 0.71
N GLY A 142 4.09 -1.47 0.81
CA GLY A 142 4.84 -2.71 0.62
C GLY A 142 5.01 -3.09 -0.86
N ALA A 143 5.80 -4.13 -1.12
CA ALA A 143 6.12 -4.67 -2.43
C ALA A 143 4.90 -5.03 -3.29
N LYS A 144 3.80 -5.53 -2.70
CA LYS A 144 2.56 -5.77 -3.45
C LYS A 144 2.02 -4.47 -4.05
N ALA A 145 1.86 -3.44 -3.23
CA ALA A 145 1.36 -2.14 -3.65
C ALA A 145 2.30 -1.46 -4.65
N LEU A 146 3.61 -1.53 -4.42
CA LEU A 146 4.62 -1.02 -5.37
C LEU A 146 4.45 -1.64 -6.76
N ARG A 147 4.15 -2.93 -6.86
CA ARG A 147 3.88 -3.60 -8.13
C ARG A 147 2.61 -3.08 -8.81
N GLU A 148 1.53 -2.87 -8.05
CA GLU A 148 0.26 -2.32 -8.59
C GLU A 148 0.45 -0.89 -9.16
N PHE A 149 1.31 -0.10 -8.52
CA PHE A 149 1.69 1.23 -9.00
C PHE A 149 2.71 1.22 -10.14
N GLY A 150 3.27 0.05 -10.51
CA GLY A 150 4.39 -0.02 -11.45
C GLY A 150 5.59 0.79 -10.97
N ALA A 151 5.89 0.74 -9.67
CA ALA A 151 6.85 1.61 -9.01
C ALA A 151 8.22 0.96 -8.79
N ALA A 152 9.29 1.73 -9.03
CA ALA A 152 10.63 1.49 -8.52
C ALA A 152 10.98 2.54 -7.46
N VAL A 153 11.83 2.20 -6.50
CA VAL A 153 12.17 3.10 -5.38
C VAL A 153 13.63 3.54 -5.47
N ASN A 154 13.87 4.84 -5.60
CA ASN A 154 15.17 5.47 -5.45
C ASN A 154 15.33 6.00 -4.01
N PRO A 155 16.16 5.35 -3.17
CA PRO A 155 16.30 5.74 -1.77
C PRO A 155 16.99 7.10 -1.56
N ALA A 156 17.66 7.63 -2.60
CA ALA A 156 18.31 8.94 -2.56
C ALA A 156 17.35 10.11 -2.81
N ARG A 157 16.11 9.84 -3.25
CA ARG A 157 15.10 10.86 -3.55
C ARG A 157 13.90 10.77 -2.61
N ARG A 158 13.10 11.84 -2.55
CA ARG A 158 11.88 11.96 -1.74
C ARG A 158 10.90 12.88 -2.48
N TYR A 159 9.61 12.59 -2.37
CA TYR A 159 8.50 13.40 -2.87
C TYR A 159 8.63 13.72 -4.36
N THR A 160 8.88 12.70 -5.17
CA THR A 160 9.07 12.85 -6.61
C THR A 160 7.76 12.75 -7.40
N ALA A 161 6.66 12.30 -6.78
CA ALA A 161 5.36 12.16 -7.42
C ALA A 161 4.55 13.47 -7.53
N ASP A 162 5.15 14.62 -7.19
CA ASP A 162 4.44 15.89 -6.94
C ASP A 162 3.24 15.70 -5.98
N LYS A 163 2.32 16.67 -5.90
CA LYS A 163 1.11 16.49 -5.11
C LYS A 163 0.15 15.56 -5.86
N PRO A 164 -0.46 14.55 -5.20
CA PRO A 164 -1.44 13.69 -5.84
C PRO A 164 -2.61 14.50 -6.46
N ASP A 165 -3.02 14.14 -7.68
CA ASP A 165 -4.02 14.85 -8.49
C ASP A 165 -5.07 13.93 -9.15
N CYS A 166 -5.21 12.73 -8.62
CA CYS A 166 -6.35 11.83 -8.83
C CYS A 166 -7.48 12.06 -7.78
#